data_AF-A0A6M2E1J7-F1
#
_entry.id   AF-A0A6M2E1J7-F1
#
_cell.length_a   1.000
_cell.length_b   1.000
_cell.length_c   1.000
_cell.angle_alpha   90.00
_cell.angle_beta   90.00
_cell.angle_gamma   90.00
#
_symmetry.space_group_name_H-M   'P 1'
#
loop_
_entity.id
_entity.type
_entity.pdbx_description
1 polymer ?
#
loop_
_entity_poly.entity_id
_entity_poly.type
_entity_poly.pdbx_seq_one_letter_code
_entity_poly.pdbx_strand_id
1 'polypeptide(L)'
;MLLSHISLPEYRHVMIELLMVIDVILKRNPEFSFSEKVDLDVLIEDACKIFKSEQHPQDSDAKNMTSFYDSPSSVTSCYLSRGIMTRLLTSGLENLSTEECCIS
;
A
#
# COMPACT_ATOMS: atom_id res chain seq x y z
N MET A 1 15.69 16.82 3.11
CA MET A 1 14.43 16.45 2.43
C MET A 1 13.88 15.21 3.12
N LEU A 2 12.56 15.03 3.22
CA LEU A 2 11.95 13.90 3.96
C LEU A 2 12.51 12.53 3.55
N LEU A 3 12.86 12.36 2.27
CA LEU A 3 13.34 11.09 1.70
C LEU A 3 14.87 11.03 1.49
N SER A 4 15.64 12.02 1.93
CA SER A 4 17.09 12.09 1.63
C SER A 4 17.94 11.04 2.34
N HIS A 5 17.39 10.34 3.33
CA HIS A 5 18.08 9.28 4.09
C HIS A 5 17.86 7.88 3.52
N ILE A 6 17.03 7.72 2.48
CA ILE A 6 16.78 6.41 1.86
C ILE A 6 17.92 6.10 0.91
N SER A 7 18.80 5.16 1.29
CA SER A 7 20.01 4.85 0.54
C SER A 7 19.75 4.20 -0.83
N LEU A 8 18.67 3.44 -0.97
CA LEU A 8 18.35 2.69 -2.19
C LEU A 8 17.45 3.52 -3.14
N PRO A 9 17.94 3.95 -4.32
CA PRO A 9 17.18 4.79 -5.24
C PRO A 9 15.86 4.18 -5.70
N GLU A 10 15.84 2.87 -5.94
CA GLU A 10 14.69 2.12 -6.43
C GLU A 10 13.58 2.10 -5.38
N TYR A 11 13.95 1.82 -4.12
CA TYR A 11 13.01 1.91 -3.00
C TYR A 11 12.46 3.31 -2.81
N ARG A 12 13.33 4.33 -2.96
CA ARG A 12 12.92 5.73 -2.88
C ARG A 12 11.91 6.08 -3.98
N HIS A 13 12.10 5.56 -5.19
CA HIS A 13 11.18 5.76 -6.30
C HIS A 13 9.79 5.18 -5.98
N VAL A 14 9.75 3.92 -5.53
CA VAL A 14 8.51 3.24 -5.14
C VAL A 14 7.82 3.95 -3.97
N MET A 15 8.58 4.49 -3.01
CA MET A 15 7.99 5.26 -1.90
C MET A 15 7.36 6.58 -2.39
N ILE A 16 7.99 7.27 -3.35
CA ILE A 16 7.39 8.46 -3.97
C ILE A 16 6.12 8.07 -4.74
N GLU A 17 6.16 6.98 -5.48
CA GLU A 17 5.01 6.45 -6.21
C GLU A 17 3.85 6.11 -5.25
N LEU A 18 4.14 5.44 -4.13
CA LEU A 18 3.16 5.17 -3.09
C LEU A 18 2.50 6.46 -2.58
N LEU A 19 3.28 7.50 -2.28
CA LEU A 19 2.75 8.78 -1.83
C LEU A 19 1.83 9.43 -2.88
N MET A 20 2.18 9.34 -4.17
CA MET A 20 1.31 9.83 -5.26
C MET A 20 0.01 9.02 -5.34
N VAL A 21 0.08 7.70 -5.21
CA VAL A 21 -1.10 6.82 -5.22
C VAL A 21 -2.00 7.14 -4.04
N ILE A 22 -1.45 7.29 -2.83
CA ILE A 22 -2.19 7.71 -1.63
C ILE A 22 -2.91 9.04 -1.87
N ASP A 23 -2.19 10.05 -2.36
CA ASP A 23 -2.75 11.37 -2.65
C ASP A 23 -3.93 11.29 -3.62
N VAL A 24 -3.80 10.50 -4.70
CA VAL A 24 -4.87 10.29 -5.68
C VAL A 24 -6.08 9.57 -5.05
N ILE A 25 -5.85 8.52 -4.26
CA ILE A 25 -6.93 7.75 -3.61
C ILE A 25 -7.71 8.65 -2.64
N LEU A 26 -7.03 9.36 -1.74
CA LEU A 26 -7.68 10.22 -0.75
C LEU A 26 -8.40 11.41 -1.38
N LYS A 27 -7.83 12.01 -2.45
CA LYS A 27 -8.51 13.09 -3.19
C LYS A 27 -9.79 12.64 -3.88
N ARG A 28 -9.84 11.40 -4.37
CA ARG A 28 -11.03 10.84 -5.02
C ARG A 28 -12.07 10.31 -4.05
N ASN A 29 -11.65 9.91 -2.85
CA ASN A 29 -12.48 9.27 -1.83
C ASN A 29 -12.28 10.01 -0.50
N PRO A 30 -12.88 11.21 -0.33
CA PRO A 30 -12.70 12.03 0.87
C PRO A 30 -13.28 11.41 2.15
N GLU A 31 -14.08 10.35 2.03
CA GLU A 31 -14.55 9.51 3.13
C GLU A 31 -13.41 8.70 3.78
N PHE A 32 -12.32 8.48 3.04
CA PHE A 32 -11.14 7.82 3.59
C PHE A 32 -10.18 8.82 4.20
N SER A 33 -9.66 8.45 5.36
CA SER A 33 -8.56 9.13 6.00
C SER A 33 -7.77 8.11 6.81
N PHE A 34 -6.51 8.44 7.12
CA PHE A 34 -5.73 7.66 8.05
C PHE A 34 -5.91 8.24 9.45
N SER A 35 -6.58 7.51 10.33
CA SER A 35 -6.79 7.91 11.73
C SER A 35 -5.50 7.85 12.55
N GLU A 36 -4.53 7.04 12.13
CA GLU A 36 -3.25 6.83 12.80
C GLU A 36 -2.07 7.05 11.83
N LYS A 37 -0.85 6.96 12.39
CA LYS A 37 0.37 7.03 11.60
C LYS A 37 0.39 5.90 10.57
N VAL A 38 0.68 6.27 9.33
CA VAL A 38 0.86 5.32 8.24
C VAL A 38 2.31 4.91 8.16
N ASP A 39 2.56 3.61 8.28
CA ASP A 39 3.86 3.02 7.98
C ASP A 39 3.95 2.70 6.49
N LEU A 40 4.75 3.49 5.77
CA LEU A 40 4.91 3.34 4.32
C LEU A 40 5.67 2.06 3.96
N ASP A 41 6.57 1.59 4.82
CA ASP A 41 7.36 0.38 4.56
C ASP A 41 6.44 -0.84 4.59
N VAL A 42 5.51 -0.89 5.55
CA VAL A 42 4.49 -1.94 5.65
C VAL A 42 3.56 -1.92 4.43
N LEU A 43 3.16 -0.75 3.93
CA LEU A 43 2.31 -0.65 2.73
C LEU A 43 3.03 -1.17 1.47
N ILE A 44 4.33 -0.86 1.32
CA ILE A 44 5.14 -1.39 0.22
C ILE A 44 5.28 -2.90 0.37
N GLU A 45 5.50 -3.40 1.58
CA GLU A 45 5.59 -4.85 1.84
C GLU A 45 4.29 -5.58 1.49
N ASP A 46 3.14 -5.02 1.87
CA ASP A 46 1.82 -5.58 1.52
C ASP A 46 1.61 -5.61 0.00
N ALA A 47 1.95 -4.54 -0.71
CA ALA A 47 1.89 -4.51 -2.17
C ALA A 47 2.82 -5.57 -2.80
N CYS A 48 4.04 -5.71 -2.27
CA CYS A 48 5.00 -6.74 -2.72
C CYS A 48 4.48 -8.16 -2.48
N LYS A 49 3.82 -8.42 -1.35
CA LYS A 49 3.20 -9.72 -1.04
C LYS A 49 2.12 -10.07 -2.07
N ILE A 50 1.27 -9.11 -2.41
CA ILE A 50 0.23 -9.28 -3.43
C ILE A 50 0.85 -9.51 -4.82
N PHE A 51 1.90 -8.76 -5.18
CA PHE A 51 2.60 -8.95 -6.44
C PHE A 51 3.23 -10.34 -6.55
N LYS A 52 3.93 -10.80 -5.50
CA LYS A 52 4.61 -12.10 -5.50
C LYS A 52 3.62 -13.26 -5.57
N SER A 53 2.53 -13.20 -4.80
CA SER A 53 1.54 -14.28 -4.82
C SER A 53 0.91 -14.47 -6.19
N GLU A 54 0.81 -13.40 -7.00
CA GLU A 54 0.23 -13.46 -8.34
C GLU A 54 1.25 -13.74 -9.45
N GLN A 55 2.42 -13.10 -9.41
CA GLN A 55 3.40 -13.17 -10.52
C GLN A 55 4.51 -14.18 -10.29
N HIS A 56 4.87 -14.45 -9.04
CA HIS A 56 5.99 -15.31 -8.67
C HIS A 56 5.61 -16.28 -7.53
N PRO A 57 4.56 -17.11 -7.68
CA PRO A 57 4.05 -17.95 -6.59
C PRO A 57 5.05 -19.03 -6.11
N GLN A 58 6.10 -19.29 -6.89
CA GLN A 58 7.18 -20.24 -6.57
C GLN A 58 8.38 -19.57 -5.90
N ASP A 59 8.41 -18.24 -5.82
CA ASP A 59 9.48 -17.51 -5.16
C ASP A 59 9.25 -17.52 -3.64
N SER A 60 9.99 -18.40 -2.95
CA SER A 60 9.93 -18.58 -1.50
C SER A 60 10.69 -17.52 -0.74
N ASP A 61 11.50 -16.68 -1.42
CA ASP A 61 12.21 -15.59 -0.76
C ASP A 61 11.29 -14.38 -0.61
N ALA A 62 10.56 -14.35 0.51
CA ALA A 62 9.69 -13.25 0.87
C ALA A 62 10.42 -11.89 0.89
N LYS A 63 11.74 -11.86 1.11
CA LYS A 63 12.52 -10.62 1.26
C LYS A 63 13.08 -10.07 -0.05
N ASN A 64 13.16 -10.85 -1.12
CA ASN A 64 13.67 -10.35 -2.39
C ASN A 64 12.62 -9.47 -3.11
N MET A 65 12.66 -8.15 -2.89
CA MET A 65 11.70 -7.21 -3.49
C MET A 65 12.15 -6.65 -4.84
N THR A 66 13.31 -7.07 -5.34
CA THR A 66 13.95 -6.50 -6.54
C THR A 66 13.05 -6.59 -7.78
N SER A 67 12.38 -7.73 -7.98
CA SER A 67 11.46 -7.93 -9.12
C SER A 67 10.26 -6.98 -9.11
N PHE A 68 9.82 -6.55 -7.93
CA PHE A 68 8.79 -5.53 -7.80
C PHE A 68 9.32 -4.15 -8.18
N TYR A 69 10.52 -3.79 -7.71
CA TYR A 69 11.13 -2.49 -8.00
C TYR A 69 11.51 -2.31 -9.47
N ASP A 70 11.85 -3.41 -10.16
CA ASP A 70 12.19 -3.42 -11.59
C ASP A 70 10.96 -3.45 -12.51
N SER A 71 9.75 -3.59 -11.95
CA SER A 71 8.52 -3.64 -12.73
C SER A 71 8.12 -2.25 -13.26
N PRO A 72 7.39 -2.17 -14.39
CA PRO A 72 6.90 -0.88 -14.90
C PRO A 72 6.02 -0.16 -13.87
N SER A 73 6.06 1.19 -13.85
CA SER A 73 5.29 1.99 -12.88
C SER A 73 3.78 1.71 -12.92
N SER A 74 3.22 1.38 -14.09
CA SER A 74 1.81 0.98 -14.19
C SER A 74 1.49 -0.29 -13.37
N VAL A 75 2.44 -1.20 -13.27
CA VAL A 75 2.34 -2.43 -12.49
C VAL A 75 2.52 -2.13 -11.01
N THR A 76 3.60 -1.44 -10.62
CA THR A 76 3.85 -1.09 -9.20
C THR A 76 2.72 -0.24 -8.64
N SER A 77 2.28 0.83 -9.33
CA SER A 77 1.11 1.63 -8.97
C SER A 77 -0.16 0.80 -8.76
N CYS A 78 -0.41 -0.21 -9.61
CA CYS A 78 -1.57 -1.09 -9.46
C CYS A 78 -1.53 -1.85 -8.13
N TYR A 79 -0.39 -2.47 -7.81
CA TYR A 79 -0.23 -3.23 -6.57
C TYR A 79 -0.17 -2.34 -5.33
N LEU A 80 0.47 -1.17 -5.41
CA LEU A 80 0.45 -0.16 -4.34
C LEU A 80 -0.98 0.31 -4.05
N SER A 81 -1.75 0.62 -5.10
CA SER A 81 -3.16 1.00 -4.96
C SER A 81 -3.99 -0.09 -4.31
N ARG A 82 -3.76 -1.35 -4.67
CA ARG A 82 -4.45 -2.50 -4.07
C ARG A 82 -4.10 -2.63 -2.58
N GLY A 83 -2.82 -2.57 -2.22
CA GLY A 83 -2.37 -2.67 -0.83
C GLY A 83 -2.99 -1.58 0.06
N ILE A 84 -2.96 -0.32 -0.40
CA ILE A 84 -3.59 0.80 0.34
C ILE A 84 -5.10 0.60 0.46
N MET A 85 -5.78 0.25 -0.64
CA MET A 85 -7.23 0.11 -0.63
C MET A 85 -7.67 -1.00 0.32
N THR A 86 -6.95 -2.13 0.34
CA THR A 86 -7.19 -3.20 1.31
C THR A 86 -7.09 -2.68 2.75
N ARG A 87 -6.06 -1.90 3.08
CA ARG A 87 -5.89 -1.32 4.42
C ARG A 87 -6.99 -0.34 4.80
N LEU A 88 -7.34 0.59 3.89
CA LEU A 88 -8.40 1.58 4.12
C LEU A 88 -9.75 0.91 4.33
N LEU A 89 -10.07 -0.12 3.54
CA LEU A 89 -11.31 -0.88 3.66
C LEU A 89 -11.37 -1.71 4.94
N THR A 90 -10.28 -2.38 5.31
CA THR A 90 -10.21 -3.14 6.58
C THR A 90 -10.33 -2.22 7.79
N SER A 91 -9.64 -1.07 7.78
CA SER A 91 -9.77 -0.07 8.85
C SER A 91 -11.20 0.49 8.94
N GLY A 92 -11.86 0.75 7.81
CA GLY A 92 -13.26 1.17 7.80
C GLY A 92 -14.20 0.12 8.40
N LEU A 93 -13.95 -1.17 8.16
CA LEU A 93 -14.76 -2.26 8.70
C LEU A 93 -14.63 -2.39 10.22
N GLU A 94 -13.43 -2.24 10.78
CA GLU A 94 -13.19 -2.22 12.23
C GLU A 94 -13.90 -1.06 12.92
N ASN A 95 -14.05 0.08 12.24
CA ASN A 95 -14.81 1.22 12.75
C ASN A 95 -16.34 1.01 12.67
N LEU A 96 -16.84 0.14 11.78
CA LEU A 96 -18.27 -0.18 11.69
C LEU A 96 -18.71 -1.20 12.75
N SER A 97 -17.83 -2.10 13.19
CA SER A 97 -18.22 -3.16 14.16
C SER A 97 -18.57 -2.63 15.55
N THR A 98 -18.34 -1.34 15.82
CA THR A 98 -18.74 -0.66 17.06
C THR A 98 -20.12 -0.03 17.00
N GLU A 99 -20.69 0.17 15.81
CA GLU A 99 -22.07 0.61 15.63
C GLU A 99 -22.95 -0.64 15.45
N GLU A 100 -23.19 -1.35 16.55
CA GLU A 100 -24.25 -2.36 16.60
C GLU A 100 -25.53 -1.72 16.06
N CYS A 101 -25.98 -2.20 14.88
CA CYS A 101 -27.23 -1.77 14.28
C CYS A 101 -28.38 -2.25 15.15
N CYS A 102 -28.72 -1.46 16.17
CA CYS A 102 -29.93 -1.60 16.95
C CYS A 102 -31.10 -1.19 16.04
N ILE A 103 -31.60 -2.13 15.24
CA ILE A 103 -32.94 -2.03 14.68
C ILE A 103 -33.90 -2.21 15.87
N SER A 104 -34.36 -1.10 16.45
CA SER A 104 -35.45 -1.08 17.44
C SER A 104 -36.81 -1.10 16.74
#